data_AF-A0A9E3DY14-F1
#
_entry.id   AF-A0A9E3DY14-F1
#
_cell.length_a   1.000
_cell.length_b   1.000
_cell.length_c   1.000
_cell.angle_alpha   90.00
_cell.angle_beta   90.00
_cell.angle_gamma   90.00
#
_symmetry.space_group_name_H-M   'P 1'
#
loop_
_entity.id
_entity.type
_entity.pdbx_description
1 polymer ?
#
loop_
_entity_poly.entity_id
_entity_poly.type
_entity_poly.pdbx_seq_one_letter_code
_entity_poly.pdbx_strand_id
1 'polypeptide(L)'
;MAVRRTLPQRQRSLIGAWCFIDHYGPDDVAVAAGIDVPPHPHTGLQTVSWLFSGEIEHSDSLGVQAVVRPGELNLMTGGHGICH
;
A
#
# COMPACT_ATOMS: atom_id res chain seq x y z
N MET A 1 12.42 3.33 5.71
CA MET A 1 11.14 3.61 6.36
C MET A 1 10.76 2.47 7.31
N ALA A 2 10.33 2.76 8.53
CA ALA A 2 9.81 1.78 9.47
C ALA A 2 8.38 1.37 9.09
N VAL A 3 8.13 0.06 9.03
CA VAL A 3 6.81 -0.51 8.71
C VAL A 3 6.38 -1.41 9.87
N ARG A 4 5.17 -1.16 10.40
CA ARG A 4 4.56 -1.97 11.44
C ARG A 4 3.35 -2.72 10.89
N ARG A 5 3.43 -4.05 10.90
CA ARG A 5 2.34 -4.93 10.49
C ARG A 5 1.31 -5.14 11.58
N THR A 6 0.06 -4.79 11.31
CA THR A 6 -1.08 -4.99 12.20
C THR A 6 -1.86 -6.26 11.86
N LEU A 7 -1.98 -6.60 10.57
CA LEU A 7 -2.54 -7.87 10.09
C LEU A 7 -1.68 -8.42 8.94
N PRO A 8 -1.56 -9.75 8.79
CA PRO A 8 -2.04 -10.78 9.72
C PRO A 8 -1.15 -10.90 10.96
N GLN A 9 -1.71 -11.40 12.06
CA GLN A 9 -0.99 -11.75 13.29
C GLN A 9 -1.41 -13.13 13.78
N ARG A 10 -0.54 -13.82 14.55
CA ARG A 10 -0.80 -15.19 15.04
C ARG A 10 -2.15 -15.33 15.77
N GLN A 11 -2.55 -14.30 16.52
CA GLN A 11 -3.79 -14.28 17.29
C GLN A 11 -5.01 -13.80 16.47
N ARG A 12 -4.77 -13.13 15.34
CA ARG A 12 -5.83 -12.57 14.49
C ARG A 12 -5.34 -12.40 13.06
N SER A 13 -5.84 -13.24 12.17
CA SER A 13 -5.48 -13.21 10.75
C SER A 13 -6.28 -12.18 9.96
N LEU A 14 -7.57 -12.03 10.27
CA LEU A 14 -8.52 -11.21 9.50
C LEU A 14 -9.38 -10.32 10.42
N ILE A 15 -9.93 -9.25 9.85
CA ILE A 15 -11.08 -8.49 10.39
C ILE A 15 -12.07 -8.27 9.24
N GLY A 16 -13.16 -9.04 9.19
CA GLY A 16 -14.02 -9.05 8.00
C GLY A 16 -13.22 -9.43 6.76
N ALA A 17 -13.32 -8.64 5.68
CA ALA A 17 -12.54 -8.83 4.46
C ALA A 17 -11.09 -8.29 4.54
N TRP A 18 -10.74 -7.54 5.59
CA TRP A 18 -9.38 -7.01 5.77
C TRP A 18 -8.43 -8.13 6.17
N CYS A 19 -7.52 -8.50 5.27
CA CYS A 19 -6.57 -9.59 5.44
C CYS A 19 -5.12 -9.15 5.65
N PHE A 20 -4.84 -7.86 5.45
CA PHE A 20 -3.50 -7.29 5.53
C PHE A 20 -3.60 -5.81 5.89
N ILE A 21 -2.78 -5.35 6.85
CA ILE A 21 -2.70 -3.94 7.24
C ILE A 21 -1.27 -3.65 7.70
N ASP A 22 -0.59 -2.78 6.97
CA ASP A 22 0.69 -2.19 7.36
C ASP A 22 0.51 -0.69 7.64
N HIS A 23 1.19 -0.18 8.67
CA HIS A 23 1.34 1.24 8.95
C HIS A 23 2.82 1.60 8.78
N TYR A 24 3.14 2.47 7.82
CA TYR A 24 4.50 2.92 7.54
C TYR A 24 4.70 4.37 7.97
N GLY A 25 5.88 4.67 8.53
CA GLY A 25 6.19 5.95 9.14
C GLY A 25 5.54 6.17 10.52
N PRO A 26 5.49 7.43 11.01
CA PRO A 26 6.03 8.62 10.35
C PRO A 26 7.56 8.61 10.30
N ASP A 27 8.13 8.89 9.13
CA ASP A 27 9.57 9.05 8.90
C ASP A 27 9.79 10.31 8.05
N ASP A 28 10.90 11.02 8.28
CA ASP A 28 11.29 12.15 7.43
C ASP A 28 12.02 11.63 6.18
N VAL A 29 11.30 11.65 5.06
CA VAL A 29 11.80 11.17 3.76
C VAL A 29 12.80 12.12 3.09
N ALA A 30 13.01 13.32 3.65
CA ALA A 30 14.08 14.22 3.20
C ALA A 30 15.47 13.79 3.71
N VAL A 31 15.51 13.05 4.82
CA VAL A 31 16.77 12.57 5.45
C VAL A 31 17.00 11.08 5.28
N ALA A 32 15.95 10.30 5.01
CA ALA A 32 16.02 8.87 4.74
C ALA A 32 15.29 8.56 3.43
N ALA A 33 15.79 7.59 2.65
CA ALA A 33 15.09 7.16 1.45
C ALA A 33 13.64 6.74 1.77
N GLY A 34 12.70 7.23 0.97
CA GLY A 34 11.29 6.87 1.02
C GLY A 34 11.05 5.38 0.71
N ILE A 35 9.78 5.00 0.64
CA ILE A 35 9.43 3.67 0.14
C ILE A 35 9.62 3.67 -1.38
N ASP A 36 10.40 2.71 -1.87
CA ASP A 36 10.52 2.37 -3.29
C ASP A 36 10.30 0.85 -3.41
N VAL A 37 9.14 0.47 -3.96
CA VAL A 37 8.72 -0.93 -4.08
C VAL A 37 8.80 -1.33 -5.55
N PRO A 38 9.67 -2.27 -5.93
CA PRO A 38 9.72 -2.78 -7.29
C PRO A 38 8.42 -3.46 -7.72
N PRO A 39 8.16 -3.59 -9.03
CA PRO A 39 6.95 -4.23 -9.54
C PRO A 39 6.70 -5.61 -8.92
N HIS A 40 5.51 -5.81 -8.38
CA HIS A 40 5.10 -7.06 -7.73
C HIS A 40 3.62 -7.40 -7.97
N PRO A 41 3.26 -8.70 -8.04
CA PRO A 41 1.91 -9.12 -8.40
C PRO A 41 0.96 -9.21 -7.19
N HIS A 42 -0.32 -8.99 -7.45
CA HIS A 42 -1.44 -9.30 -6.56
C HIS A 42 -2.56 -10.02 -7.31
N THR A 43 -3.30 -10.89 -6.62
CA THR A 43 -4.51 -11.57 -7.12
C THR A 43 -5.49 -11.81 -5.98
N GLY A 44 -6.79 -11.87 -6.28
CA GLY A 44 -7.84 -12.22 -5.31
C GLY A 44 -8.07 -11.20 -4.19
N LEU A 45 -7.55 -9.98 -4.31
CA LEU A 45 -7.65 -8.93 -3.29
C LEU A 45 -7.75 -7.52 -3.90
N GLN A 46 -8.01 -6.55 -3.03
CA GLN A 46 -7.85 -5.12 -3.32
C GLN A 46 -6.80 -4.55 -2.37
N THR A 47 -5.93 -3.67 -2.87
CA THR A 47 -5.02 -2.89 -2.02
C THR A 47 -5.60 -1.50 -1.81
N VAL A 48 -5.44 -0.99 -0.59
CA VAL A 48 -5.89 0.34 -0.20
C VAL A 48 -4.70 1.09 0.39
N SER A 49 -4.32 2.20 -0.24
CA SER A 49 -3.32 3.13 0.29
C SER A 49 -4.02 4.39 0.77
N TRP A 50 -4.01 4.61 2.09
CA TRP A 50 -4.50 5.83 2.74
C TRP A 50 -3.30 6.66 3.17
N LEU A 51 -3.10 7.83 2.55
CA LEU A 51 -1.94 8.67 2.84
C LEU A 51 -2.25 9.75 3.88
N PHE A 52 -1.43 9.82 4.93
CA PHE A 52 -1.53 10.82 6.00
C PHE A 52 -0.69 12.07 5.73
N SER A 53 0.50 11.91 5.16
CA SER A 53 1.46 12.99 4.84
C SER A 53 2.44 12.54 3.77
N GLY A 54 3.01 13.48 3.00
CA GLY A 54 3.94 13.19 1.91
C GLY A 54 3.22 12.96 0.58
N GLU A 55 3.81 12.15 -0.29
CA GLU A 55 3.28 11.81 -1.60
C GLU A 55 3.62 10.34 -1.94
N ILE A 56 2.72 9.65 -2.63
CA ILE A 56 2.96 8.29 -3.15
C ILE A 56 2.65 8.27 -4.64
N GLU A 57 3.61 7.80 -5.44
CA GLU A 57 3.37 7.46 -6.83
C GLU A 57 2.99 5.98 -6.94
N HIS A 58 1.89 5.70 -7.63
CA HIS A 58 1.43 4.37 -8.00
C HIS A 58 1.53 4.23 -9.51
N SER A 59 2.10 3.12 -9.98
CA SER A 59 2.11 2.72 -11.38
C SER A 59 1.73 1.24 -11.47
N ASP A 60 0.91 0.84 -12.44
CA ASP A 60 0.54 -0.58 -12.59
C ASP A 60 0.57 -1.11 -14.02
N SER A 61 0.38 -2.43 -14.15
CA SER A 61 0.41 -3.16 -15.42
C SER A 61 -0.75 -2.85 -16.36
N LEU A 62 -1.76 -2.09 -15.91
CA LEU A 62 -2.82 -1.56 -16.76
C LEU A 62 -2.46 -0.18 -17.34
N GLY A 63 -1.27 0.34 -17.02
CA GLY A 63 -0.80 1.65 -17.44
C GLY A 63 -1.38 2.80 -16.60
N VAL A 64 -2.00 2.50 -15.45
CA VAL A 64 -2.47 3.55 -14.54
C VAL A 64 -1.26 4.12 -13.82
N GLN A 65 -1.13 5.44 -13.86
CA GLN A 65 -0.19 6.20 -13.06
C GLN A 65 -0.97 7.22 -12.23
N ALA A 66 -0.76 7.20 -10.92
CA ALA A 66 -1.50 8.05 -9.99
C ALA A 66 -0.59 8.55 -8.88
N VAL A 67 -0.77 9.82 -8.53
CA VAL A 67 -0.12 10.43 -7.37
C VAL A 67 -1.16 10.58 -6.27
N VAL A 68 -0.93 9.93 -5.14
CA VAL A 68 -1.78 9.98 -3.95
C VAL A 68 -1.26 11.07 -3.01
N ARG A 69 -2.15 11.96 -2.59
CA ARG A 69 -1.86 13.09 -1.69
C ARG A 69 -2.46 12.88 -0.29
N PRO A 70 -2.06 13.67 0.72
CA PRO A 70 -2.60 13.55 2.07
C PRO A 70 -4.12 13.69 2.10
N GLY A 71 -4.80 12.73 2.75
CA GLY A 71 -6.27 12.65 2.82
C GLY A 71 -6.92 11.93 1.64
N GLU A 72 -6.16 11.55 0.61
CA GLU A 72 -6.64 10.74 -0.50
C GLU A 72 -6.50 9.24 -0.20
N LEU A 73 -7.30 8.45 -0.92
CA LEU A 73 -7.29 7.01 -0.90
C LEU A 73 -7.08 6.49 -2.31
N ASN A 74 -6.10 5.62 -2.50
CA ASN A 74 -5.94 4.83 -3.72
C ASN A 74 -6.47 3.41 -3.50
N LEU A 75 -7.35 2.95 -4.39
CA LEU A 75 -7.94 1.61 -4.39
C LEU A 75 -7.57 0.89 -5.68
N MET A 76 -6.67 -0.08 -5.60
CA MET A 76 -6.34 -0.96 -6.72
C MET A 76 -7.05 -2.30 -6.57
N THR A 77 -7.77 -2.74 -7.60
CA THR A 77 -8.44 -4.05 -7.61
C THR A 77 -7.60 -5.07 -8.34
N GLY A 78 -7.07 -6.06 -7.61
CA GLY A 78 -6.22 -7.10 -8.19
C GLY A 78 -6.98 -8.16 -9.00
N GLY A 79 -8.18 -8.54 -8.57
CA GLY A 79 -9.05 -9.45 -9.32
C GLY A 79 -8.33 -10.74 -9.76
N HIS A 80 -8.34 -11.03 -11.06
CA HIS A 80 -7.60 -12.18 -11.61
C HIS A 80 -6.08 -12.04 -11.47
N GLY A 81 -5.56 -10.82 -11.60
CA GLY A 81 -4.15 -10.52 -11.45
C GLY A 81 -3.84 -9.09 -11.89
N ILE A 82 -2.96 -8.41 -11.14
CA ILE A 82 -2.36 -7.13 -11.51
C ILE A 82 -0.92 -7.10 -10.98
N CYS A 83 -0.03 -6.38 -11.65
CA CYS A 83 1.30 -6.05 -11.14
C CYS A 83 1.38 -4.53 -10.96
N HIS A 84 1.98 -4.06 -9.88
CA HIS A 84 2.23 -2.64 -9.64
C HIS A 84 3.58 -2.44 -8.97
#